data_AF-A0A349Y8D9-F1
#
_entry.id   AF-A0A349Y8D9-F1
#
_cell.length_a   1.000
_cell.length_b   1.000
_cell.length_c   1.000
_cell.angle_alpha   90.00
_cell.angle_beta   90.00
_cell.angle_gamma   90.00
#
_symmetry.space_group_name_H-M   'P 1'
#
loop_
_entity.id
_entity.type
_entity.pdbx_description
1 polymer ?
#
loop_
_entity_poly.entity_id
_entity_poly.type
_entity_poly.pdbx_seq_one_letter_code
_entity_poly.pdbx_strand_id
1 'polypeptide(L)'
;MPDLRSLTAAGLCIALLAVPWVARAQADPAPACIEVEVNGERIRDYDCFSRLLAPAPASAAPVQAPGSLLIVRQPPSALGLAHRAATQQRMGNTFGISTQPQRPPPPPPAVRPGR
;
A
#
# COMPACT_ATOMS: atom_id res chain seq x y z
N MET A 1 37.35 22.25 37.36
CA MET A 1 37.93 22.17 36.01
C MET A 1 37.05 21.21 35.22
N PRO A 2 36.24 21.66 34.24
CA PRO A 2 35.40 20.75 33.48
C PRO A 2 36.25 19.87 32.56
N ASP A 3 35.99 18.57 32.59
CA ASP A 3 36.78 17.54 31.92
C ASP A 3 36.75 17.64 30.39
N LEU A 4 37.93 17.52 29.78
CA LEU A 4 38.16 17.54 28.33
C LEU A 4 37.33 16.50 27.55
N ARG A 5 36.90 15.43 28.23
CA ARG A 5 36.03 14.37 27.69
C ARG A 5 34.57 14.81 27.51
N SER A 6 34.09 15.76 28.31
CA SER A 6 32.73 16.31 28.18
C SER A 6 32.63 17.29 27.01
N LEU A 7 33.73 17.96 26.64
CA LEU A 7 33.79 18.88 25.51
C LEU A 7 33.72 18.16 24.15
N THR A 8 34.31 16.97 24.03
CA THR A 8 34.27 16.18 22.78
C THR A 8 32.89 15.56 22.52
N ALA A 9 32.22 15.10 23.57
CA ALA A 9 30.86 14.58 23.48
C ALA A 9 29.86 15.68 23.07
N ALA A 10 29.97 16.88 23.64
CA ALA A 10 29.11 18.01 23.28
C ALA A 10 29.33 18.45 21.83
N GLY A 11 30.57 18.50 21.35
CA GLY A 11 30.90 18.86 19.96
C GLY A 11 30.32 17.88 18.93
N LEU A 12 30.37 16.58 19.22
CA LEU A 12 29.78 15.55 18.34
C LEU A 12 28.25 15.65 18.28
N CYS A 13 27.60 15.93 19.41
CA CYS A 13 26.15 16.14 19.47
C CYS A 13 25.70 17.38 18.68
N ILE A 14 26.43 18.49 18.77
CA ILE A 14 26.11 19.72 18.02
C ILE A 14 26.29 19.49 16.51
N ALA A 15 27.34 18.76 16.10
CA ALA A 15 27.57 18.41 14.70
C ALA A 15 26.44 17.54 14.13
N LEU A 16 26.00 16.51 14.86
CA LEU A 16 24.91 15.61 14.43
C LEU A 16 23.55 16.30 14.32
N LEU A 17 23.28 17.32 15.14
CA LEU A 17 22.03 18.08 15.11
C LEU A 17 21.98 19.18 14.04
N ALA A 18 23.14 19.68 13.59
CA ALA A 18 23.20 20.77 12.61
C ALA A 18 23.12 20.32 11.14
N VAL A 19 23.54 19.08 10.82
CA VAL A 19 23.50 18.53 9.44
C VAL A 19 22.10 18.59 8.77
N PRO A 20 20.99 18.23 9.44
CA PRO A 20 19.67 18.25 8.78
C PRO A 20 19.13 19.66 8.52
N TRP A 21 19.70 20.70 9.14
CA TRP A 21 19.25 22.09 8.96
C TRP A 21 19.85 22.72 7.71
N VAL A 22 21.14 22.47 7.44
CA VAL A 22 21.83 23.06 6.26
C VAL A 22 21.28 22.49 4.95
N ALA A 23 20.83 21.22 4.94
CA ALA A 23 20.27 20.58 3.76
C ALA A 23 18.91 21.16 3.31
N ARG A 24 18.18 21.87 4.18
CA ARG A 24 16.86 22.45 3.85
C ARG A 24 16.94 23.81 3.15
N ALA A 25 18.11 24.44 3.13
CA ALA A 25 18.26 25.83 2.65
C ALA A 25 18.42 25.97 1.13
N GLN A 26 18.46 24.87 0.36
CA GLN A 26 18.67 24.89 -1.10
C GLN A 26 17.44 24.51 -1.94
N ALA A 27 16.24 24.53 -1.35
CA ALA A 27 15.02 24.42 -2.15
C ALA A 27 14.74 25.77 -2.81
N ASP A 28 14.65 25.80 -4.14
CA ASP A 28 14.16 26.97 -4.88
C ASP A 28 12.81 27.43 -4.29
N PRO A 29 12.57 28.74 -4.16
CA PRO A 29 11.30 29.24 -3.66
C PRO A 29 10.16 28.73 -4.55
N ALA A 30 9.16 28.13 -3.92
CA ALA A 30 7.96 27.67 -4.61
C ALA A 30 7.33 28.84 -5.40
N PRO A 31 6.77 28.59 -6.60
CA PRO A 31 6.15 29.63 -7.41
C PRO A 31 5.02 30.30 -6.62
N ALA A 32 5.06 31.63 -6.53
CA ALA A 32 4.00 32.41 -5.89
C ALA A 32 2.80 32.53 -6.85
N CYS A 33 1.71 31.81 -6.58
CA CYS A 33 0.48 31.89 -7.36
C CYS A 33 -0.37 33.09 -6.91
N ILE A 34 -1.01 33.75 -7.88
CA ILE A 34 -1.86 34.93 -7.62
C ILE A 34 -3.32 34.52 -7.34
N GLU A 35 -3.95 35.21 -6.40
CA GLU A 35 -5.40 35.23 -6.21
C GLU A 35 -5.88 36.68 -6.28
N VAL A 36 -6.99 36.91 -6.99
CA VAL A 36 -7.62 38.22 -7.15
C VAL A 36 -9.10 38.09 -6.80
N GLU A 37 -9.64 39.05 -6.06
CA GLU A 37 -11.07 39.11 -5.75
C GLU A 37 -11.73 40.18 -6.62
N VAL A 38 -12.75 39.79 -7.39
CA VAL A 38 -13.53 40.69 -8.26
C VAL A 38 -15.00 40.53 -7.89
N ASN A 39 -15.66 41.61 -7.49
CA ASN A 39 -17.07 41.59 -7.06
C ASN A 39 -17.39 40.56 -5.96
N GLY A 40 -16.44 40.28 -5.06
CA GLY A 40 -16.59 39.29 -3.98
C GLY A 40 -16.37 37.83 -4.41
N GLU A 41 -16.00 37.60 -5.67
CA GLU A 41 -15.63 36.28 -6.18
C GLU A 41 -14.10 36.16 -6.29
N ARG A 42 -13.54 35.12 -5.66
CA ARG A 42 -12.09 34.86 -5.68
C ARG A 42 -11.70 34.06 -6.91
N ILE A 43 -11.01 34.73 -7.81
CA ILE A 43 -10.45 34.16 -9.04
C ILE A 43 -8.99 33.78 -8.73
N ARG A 44 -8.67 32.49 -8.89
CA ARG A 44 -7.32 31.94 -8.66
C ARG A 44 -6.69 31.61 -10.01
N ASP A 45 -5.38 31.71 -10.09
CA ASP A 45 -4.64 31.13 -11.22
C ASP A 45 -4.57 29.60 -11.06
N TYR A 46 -5.50 28.90 -11.71
CA TYR A 46 -5.58 27.45 -11.68
C TYR A 46 -4.38 26.76 -12.34
N ASP A 47 -3.73 27.39 -13.32
CA ASP A 47 -2.55 26.82 -13.99
C ASP A 47 -1.36 26.81 -13.03
N CYS A 48 -1.17 27.91 -12.29
CA CYS A 48 -0.14 27.97 -11.25
C CYS A 48 -0.43 26.98 -10.11
N PHE A 49 -1.68 26.95 -9.62
CA PHE A 49 -2.06 26.02 -8.55
C PHE A 49 -1.90 24.55 -8.96
N SER A 50 -2.25 24.20 -10.20
CA SER A 50 -2.07 22.84 -10.71
C SER A 50 -0.60 22.41 -10.67
N ARG A 51 0.33 23.32 -11.01
CA ARG A 51 1.77 23.07 -10.92
C ARG A 51 2.26 22.96 -9.48
N LEU A 52 1.70 23.74 -8.56
CA LEU A 52 2.05 23.68 -7.13
C LEU A 52 1.62 22.36 -6.48
N LEU A 53 0.47 21.83 -6.90
CA LEU A 53 -0.05 20.54 -6.43
C LEU A 53 0.50 19.34 -7.20
N ALA A 54 1.23 19.57 -8.30
CA ALA A 54 1.79 18.50 -9.09
C ALA A 54 2.75 17.67 -8.23
N PRO A 55 2.66 16.34 -8.27
CA PRO A 55 3.65 15.49 -7.63
C PRO A 55 5.03 15.82 -8.23
N ALA A 56 6.07 15.80 -7.39
CA ALA A 56 7.43 16.01 -7.85
C ALA A 56 7.71 15.10 -9.06
N PRO A 57 8.41 15.60 -10.09
CA PRO A 57 8.69 14.81 -11.29
C PRO A 57 9.36 13.51 -10.83
N ALA A 58 8.66 12.39 -11.08
CA ALA A 58 9.13 11.10 -10.64
C ALA A 58 10.50 10.86 -11.28
N SER A 59 11.56 10.76 -10.47
CA SER A 59 12.78 10.13 -10.95
C SER A 59 12.38 8.71 -11.40
N ALA A 60 13.03 8.17 -12.42
CA ALA A 60 12.73 6.86 -13.01
C ALA A 60 12.92 5.67 -12.05
N ALA A 61 12.91 5.89 -10.73
CA ALA A 61 12.83 4.87 -9.72
C ALA A 61 11.48 4.15 -9.83
N PRO A 62 11.48 2.80 -9.76
CA PRO A 62 10.23 2.04 -9.77
C PRO A 62 9.40 2.47 -8.56
N VAL A 63 8.21 3.03 -8.85
CA VAL A 63 7.22 3.37 -7.83
C VAL A 63 6.91 2.10 -7.06
N GLN A 64 7.37 2.02 -5.81
CA GLN A 64 6.97 0.93 -4.93
C GLN A 64 5.47 1.09 -4.71
N ALA A 65 4.70 0.14 -5.23
CA ALA A 65 3.26 0.14 -5.07
C ALA A 65 2.94 0.17 -3.55
N PRO A 66 2.05 1.05 -3.08
CA PRO A 66 1.64 1.04 -1.69
C PRO A 66 1.18 -0.36 -1.29
N GLY A 67 1.47 -0.77 -0.04
CA GLY A 67 1.19 -2.13 0.43
C GLY A 67 -0.27 -2.56 0.28
N SER A 68 -1.20 -1.60 0.26
CA SER A 68 -2.62 -1.85 -0.04
C SER A 68 -2.87 -2.42 -1.44
N LEU A 69 -2.08 -2.03 -2.44
CA LEU A 69 -2.16 -2.59 -3.80
C LEU A 69 -1.62 -4.01 -3.89
N LEU A 70 -0.76 -4.44 -2.96
CA LEU A 70 -0.25 -5.81 -2.94
C LEU A 70 -1.35 -6.81 -2.60
N ILE A 71 -2.29 -6.42 -1.72
CA ILE A 71 -3.44 -7.26 -1.32
C ILE A 71 -4.39 -7.48 -2.50
N VAL A 72 -4.60 -6.46 -3.34
CA VAL A 72 -5.46 -6.56 -4.54
C VAL A 72 -4.90 -7.55 -5.56
N ARG A 73 -3.57 -7.71 -5.60
CA ARG A 73 -2.91 -8.66 -6.51
C ARG A 73 -2.93 -10.10 -6.00
N GLN A 74 -3.29 -10.32 -4.74
CA GLN A 74 -3.29 -11.65 -4.14
C GLN A 74 -4.54 -12.43 -4.58
N PRO A 75 -4.43 -13.72 -4.96
CA PRO A 75 -5.60 -14.52 -5.28
C PRO A 75 -6.51 -14.67 -4.05
N PRO A 76 -7.85 -14.70 -4.24
CA PRO A 76 -8.81 -14.77 -3.14
C PRO A 76 -8.64 -16.03 -2.27
N SER A 77 -8.12 -17.12 -2.84
CA SER A 77 -7.79 -18.34 -2.10
C SER A 77 -6.72 -18.12 -1.03
N ALA A 78 -5.74 -17.26 -1.28
CA ALA A 78 -4.69 -16.95 -0.31
C ALA A 78 -5.14 -15.91 0.72
N LEU A 79 -6.23 -15.20 0.47
CA LEU A 79 -6.88 -14.28 1.41
C LEU A 79 -7.94 -14.97 2.28
N GLY A 80 -8.19 -16.27 2.07
CA GLY A 80 -9.27 -16.99 2.77
C GLY A 80 -10.68 -16.53 2.37
N LEU A 81 -10.80 -15.81 1.26
CA LEU A 81 -12.08 -15.31 0.75
C LEU A 81 -12.80 -16.39 -0.08
N ALA A 82 -14.12 -16.24 -0.21
CA ALA A 82 -14.92 -17.12 -1.05
C ALA A 82 -14.40 -17.08 -2.51
N HIS A 83 -14.13 -18.27 -3.06
CA HIS A 83 -13.59 -18.41 -4.41
C HIS A 83 -14.29 -19.54 -5.16
N ARG A 84 -14.71 -19.28 -6.40
CA ARG A 84 -15.47 -20.21 -7.24
C ARG A 84 -14.79 -21.57 -7.38
N ALA A 85 -13.49 -21.60 -7.67
CA ALA A 85 -12.78 -22.87 -7.85
C ALA A 85 -12.72 -23.66 -6.54
N ALA A 86 -12.60 -23.00 -5.38
CA ALA A 86 -12.62 -23.66 -4.08
C ALA A 86 -13.99 -24.28 -3.78
N THR A 87 -15.07 -23.58 -4.10
CA THR A 87 -16.44 -24.11 -3.97
C THR A 87 -16.69 -25.26 -4.93
N GLN A 88 -16.19 -25.18 -6.17
CA GLN A 88 -16.25 -26.28 -7.14
C GLN A 88 -15.59 -27.56 -6.60
N GLN A 89 -14.40 -27.44 -6.00
CA GLN A 89 -13.71 -28.60 -5.41
C GLN A 89 -14.48 -29.23 -4.25
N ARG A 90 -15.10 -28.40 -3.38
CA ARG A 90 -15.91 -28.92 -2.26
C ARG A 90 -17.20 -29.61 -2.70
N MET A 91 -17.85 -29.07 -3.73
CA MET A 91 -19.15 -29.59 -4.21
C MET A 91 -18.96 -30.76 -5.18
N GLY A 92 -17.87 -30.78 -5.94
CA GLY A 92 -17.65 -31.75 -7.01
C GLY A 92 -18.70 -31.60 -8.10
N ASN A 93 -19.25 -32.72 -8.56
CA ASN A 93 -20.23 -32.75 -9.65
C ASN A 93 -21.57 -32.05 -9.31
N THR A 94 -21.83 -31.73 -8.04
CA THR A 94 -23.04 -31.03 -7.63
C THR A 94 -22.92 -29.51 -7.67
N PHE A 95 -21.77 -28.96 -8.08
CA PHE A 95 -21.54 -27.53 -8.14
C PHE A 95 -22.53 -26.82 -9.08
N GLY A 96 -23.32 -25.90 -8.53
CA GLY A 96 -24.35 -25.15 -9.28
C GLY A 96 -25.68 -25.89 -9.48
N ILE A 97 -25.80 -27.12 -8.96
CA ILE A 97 -27.02 -27.94 -9.09
C ILE A 97 -27.65 -28.22 -7.72
N SER A 98 -26.83 -28.39 -6.67
CA SER A 98 -27.30 -28.67 -5.31
C SER A 98 -26.58 -27.81 -4.28
N THR A 99 -27.18 -27.69 -3.09
CA THR A 99 -26.57 -27.07 -1.89
C THR A 99 -25.76 -28.06 -1.07
N GLN A 100 -25.86 -29.36 -1.38
CA GLN A 100 -25.13 -30.44 -0.70
C GLN A 100 -23.93 -30.92 -1.57
N PRO A 101 -22.76 -31.18 -0.96
CA PRO A 101 -21.62 -31.79 -1.66
C PRO A 101 -21.92 -33.17 -2.22
N GLN A 102 -21.18 -33.59 -3.26
CA GLN A 102 -21.23 -34.96 -3.75
C GLN A 102 -20.82 -35.96 -2.65
N ARG A 103 -21.76 -36.80 -2.21
CA ARG A 103 -21.46 -37.98 -1.38
C ARG A 103 -21.30 -39.20 -2.30
N PRO A 104 -20.18 -39.92 -2.26
CA PRO A 104 -20.09 -41.23 -2.93
C PRO A 104 -21.14 -42.19 -2.36
N PRO A 105 -21.73 -43.09 -3.19
CA PRO A 105 -22.59 -44.14 -2.68
C PRO A 105 -21.80 -45.01 -1.69
N PRO A 106 -22.48 -45.60 -0.67
CA PRO A 106 -21.82 -46.54 0.21
C PRO A 106 -21.20 -47.67 -0.60
N PRO A 107 -20.02 -48.18 -0.20
CA PRO A 107 -19.42 -49.32 -0.89
C PRO A 107 -20.39 -50.50 -0.86
N PRO A 108 -20.39 -51.36 -1.90
CA PRO A 108 -21.20 -52.57 -1.90
C PRO A 108 -20.85 -53.43 -0.67
N PRO A 109 -21.81 -54.20 -0.14
CA PRO A 109 -21.55 -55.09 0.99
C PRO A 109 -20.42 -56.05 0.63
N ALA A 110 -19.50 -56.27 1.57
CA ALA A 110 -18.40 -57.22 1.40
C ALA A 110 -18.96 -58.62 1.14
N VAL A 111 -18.75 -59.15 -0.06
CA VAL A 111 -19.05 -60.55 -0.38
C VAL A 111 -18.04 -61.41 0.37
N ARG A 112 -18.52 -62.23 1.31
CA ARG A 112 -17.68 -63.24 1.97
C ARG A 112 -17.64 -64.47 1.04
N PRO A 113 -16.47 -64.86 0.48
CA PRO A 113 -16.38 -66.08 -0.29
C PRO A 113 -16.64 -67.29 0.63
N GLY A 114 -17.64 -68.12 0.30
CA GLY A 114 -17.90 -69.39 0.98
C GLY A 114 -19.14 -69.45 1.89
N ARG A 115 -20.07 -68.49 1.83
CA ARG A 115 -21.44 -68.64 2.35
C ARG A 115 -22.44 -68.34 1.23
#